data_AF-A0A8S3EKU4-F1
#
_entry.id   AF-A0A8S3EKU4-F1
#
_cell.length_a   1.000
_cell.length_b   1.000
_cell.length_c   1.000
_cell.angle_alpha   90.00
_cell.angle_beta   90.00
_cell.angle_gamma   90.00
#
_symmetry.space_group_name_H-M   'P 1'
#
loop_
_entity.id
_entity.type
_entity.pdbx_description
1 polymer ?
#
loop_
_entity_poly.entity_id
_entity_poly.type
_entity_poly.pdbx_seq_one_letter_code
_entity_poly.pdbx_strand_id
1 'polypeptide(L)' 'FGLPVNFIAIVIQPTRKSTKRLRDALDQLFGYLDQSDRSKQEEPMDIPGVFSSQQEYYPYVYFKLDLDYIDMNKK' A
#
# COMPACT_ATOMS: atom_id res chain seq x y z
N PHE A 1 9.94 8.98 0.97
CA PHE A 1 10.72 9.62 -0.10
C PHE A 1 11.58 10.79 0.37
N GLY A 2 11.20 11.50 1.44
CA GLY A 2 12.01 12.60 1.98
C GLY A 2 11.79 13.91 1.21
N LEU A 3 12.45 14.98 1.65
CA LEU A 3 12.45 16.27 0.98
C LEU A 3 13.75 16.44 0.17
N PRO A 4 13.71 17.10 -0.99
CA PRO A 4 12.51 17.63 -1.66
C PRO A 4 11.61 16.52 -2.22
N VAL A 5 10.31 16.82 -2.34
CA VAL A 5 9.31 15.85 -2.79
C VAL A 5 9.57 15.50 -4.26
N ASN A 6 9.95 14.25 -4.51
CA ASN A 6 10.12 13.72 -5.86
C ASN A 6 9.57 12.29 -5.92
N PHE A 7 8.26 12.17 -6.16
CA PHE A 7 7.60 10.89 -6.36
C PHE A 7 6.62 10.98 -7.53
N ILE A 8 6.30 9.81 -8.09
CA ILE A 8 5.26 9.66 -9.11
C ILE A 8 4.10 8.92 -8.46
N ALA A 9 2.90 9.49 -8.55
CA ALA A 9 1.67 8.81 -8.17
C ALA A 9 1.04 8.15 -9.40
N ILE A 10 0.51 6.95 -9.23
CA ILE A 10 -0.15 6.18 -10.29
C ILE A 10 -1.49 5.70 -9.76
N VAL A 11 -2.55 5.90 -10.53
CA VAL A 11 -3.87 5.31 -10.26
C VAL A 11 -4.01 4.05 -11.11
N ILE A 12 -4.31 2.92 -10.47
CA ILE A 12 -4.45 1.62 -11.12
C ILE A 12 -5.83 1.06 -10.80
N GLN A 13 -6.59 0.72 -11.84
CA GLN A 13 -7.82 -0.07 -11.72
C GLN A 13 -7.52 -1.53 -12.10
N PRO A 14 -7.16 -2.39 -11.13
CA PRO A 14 -6.88 -3.79 -11.43
C PRO A 14 -8.15 -4.53 -11.84
N THR A 15 -8.00 -5.49 -12.74
CA THR A 15 -9.07 -6.48 -12.97
C THR A 15 -9.13 -7.44 -11.78
N ARG A 16 -10.31 -8.00 -11.48
CA ARG A 16 -10.50 -8.90 -10.32
C ARG A 16 -9.55 -10.09 -10.30
N LYS A 17 -9.10 -10.58 -11.46
CA LYS A 17 -8.17 -11.72 -11.58
C LYS A 17 -6.71 -11.32 -11.42
N SER A 18 -6.37 -10.05 -11.62
CA SER A 18 -4.99 -9.56 -11.62
C SER A 18 -4.55 -8.96 -10.28
N THR A 19 -5.44 -8.77 -9.30
CA THR A 19 -5.12 -8.09 -8.03
C THR A 19 -3.95 -8.72 -7.31
N LYS A 20 -3.91 -10.05 -7.20
CA LYS A 20 -2.80 -10.77 -6.54
C LYS A 20 -1.48 -10.57 -7.29
N ARG A 21 -1.47 -10.79 -8.60
CA ARG A 21 -0.27 -10.62 -9.43
C ARG A 21 0.25 -9.17 -9.41
N LEU A 22 -0.66 -8.19 -9.40
CA LEU A 22 -0.30 -6.78 -9.27
C LEU A 22 0.40 -6.54 -7.93
N ARG A 23 -0.16 -7.05 -6.83
CA ARG A 23 0.46 -6.97 -5.51
C ARG A 23 1.86 -7.58 -5.52
N ASP A 24 1.99 -8.82 -5.97
CA ASP A 24 3.28 -9.52 -6.00
C ASP A 24 4.35 -8.72 -6.80
N ALA A 25 3.95 -8.12 -7.93
CA ALA A 25 4.84 -7.31 -8.74
C ALA A 25 5.23 -5.98 -8.06
N LEU A 26 4.29 -5.31 -7.39
CA LEU A 26 4.57 -4.07 -6.66
C LEU A 26 5.44 -4.34 -5.43
N ASP A 27 5.21 -5.44 -4.73
CA ASP A 27 6.03 -5.85 -3.58
C ASP A 27 7.46 -6.20 -4.02
N GLN A 28 7.63 -6.85 -5.17
CA GLN A 28 8.95 -7.08 -5.77
C GLN A 28 9.65 -5.78 -6.17
N LEU A 29 8.92 -4.81 -6.74
CA LEU A 29 9.49 -3.55 -7.21
C LEU A 29 9.83 -2.59 -6.05
N PHE A 30 9.03 -2.56 -5.00
CA PHE A 30 9.09 -1.54 -3.95
C PHE A 30 9.38 -2.08 -2.55
N GLY A 31 9.54 -3.39 -2.37
CA GLY A 31 9.85 -4.00 -1.08
C GLY A 31 11.11 -3.46 -0.40
N TYR A 32 12.05 -2.89 -1.16
CA TYR A 32 13.24 -2.23 -0.60
C TYR A 32 12.91 -1.02 0.27
N LEU A 33 11.74 -0.38 0.08
CA LEU A 33 11.31 0.76 0.88
C LEU A 33 11.08 0.37 2.34
N ASP A 34 10.75 -0.90 2.63
CA ASP A 34 10.60 -1.41 3.99
C ASP A 34 11.92 -1.34 4.78
N GLN A 35 13.05 -1.63 4.12
CA GLN A 35 14.37 -1.56 4.74
C GLN A 35 14.77 -0.11 5.10
N SER A 36 14.23 0.85 4.37
CA SER A 36 14.44 2.28 4.64
C SER A 36 13.63 2.81 5.83
N ASP A 37 12.58 2.09 6.26
CA ASP A 37 11.75 2.42 7.42
C ASP A 37 12.14 1.61 8.66
N ARG A 38 12.54 0.34 8.48
CA ARG A 38 13.08 -0.51 9.56
C ARG A 38 14.41 0.00 10.13
N SER A 39 15.15 0.82 9.39
CA SER A 39 16.32 1.55 9.91
C SER A 39 15.96 2.78 10.74
N LYS A 40 14.68 3.16 10.78
CA LYS A 40 14.13 4.28 11.57
C LYS A 40 13.18 3.84 12.69
N GLN A 41 12.61 2.64 12.61
CA GLN A 41 11.90 2.03 13.73
C GLN A 41 12.91 1.43 14.71
N GLU A 42 13.38 2.25 15.64
CA GLU A 42 13.93 1.78 16.91
C GLU A 42 12.85 0.92 17.60
N GLU A 43 13.19 -0.33 17.86
CA GLU A 43 12.53 -1.31 18.75
C GLU A 43 11.03 -1.60 18.49
N PRO A 44 10.63 -2.89 18.37
CA PRO A 44 9.21 -3.24 18.35
C PRO A 44 8.58 -2.84 19.69
N MET A 45 7.76 -1.79 19.69
CA MET A 45 6.87 -1.51 20.82
C MET A 45 5.83 -2.64 20.88
N ASP A 46 6.10 -3.64 21.71
CA ASP A 46 5.16 -4.69 22.10
C ASP A 46 3.98 -4.05 22.84
N ILE A 47 2.93 -3.67 22.11
CA ILE A 47 1.61 -3.33 22.67
C ILE A 47 0.65 -4.49 22.41
N PRO A 48 0.41 -5.37 23.39
CA PRO A 48 -0.55 -6.46 23.27
C PRO A 48 -1.95 -5.91 23.00
N GLY A 49 -2.59 -6.39 21.93
CA GLY A 49 -3.98 -6.05 21.58
C GLY A 49 -4.17 -4.93 20.55
N VAL A 50 -3.12 -4.23 20.13
CA VAL A 50 -3.22 -3.19 19.07
C VAL A 50 -3.01 -3.75 17.66
N PHE A 51 -2.28 -4.87 17.52
CA PHE A 51 -2.02 -5.51 16.21
C PHE A 51 -3.08 -6.52 15.77
N SER A 52 -4.29 -6.50 16.35
CA SER A 52 -5.33 -7.50 16.08
C SER A 52 -6.14 -7.25 14.81
N SER A 53 -5.99 -6.10 14.14
CA SER A 53 -6.37 -5.98 12.73
C SER A 53 -5.12 -6.17 11.88
N GLN A 54 -5.07 -7.26 11.14
CA GLN A 54 -4.13 -7.43 10.02
C GLN A 54 -4.41 -6.33 8.98
N GLN A 55 -4.00 -5.10 9.27
CA GLN A 55 -4.00 -4.04 8.29
C GLN A 55 -3.04 -4.48 7.19
N GLU A 56 -3.56 -4.46 5.97
CA GLU A 56 -2.84 -4.88 4.78
C GLU A 56 -1.67 -3.90 4.58
N TYR A 57 -0.47 -4.32 5.01
CA TYR A 57 0.73 -3.50 4.90
C TYR A 57 1.28 -3.53 3.47
N TYR A 58 1.75 -2.37 3.01
CA TYR A 58 2.38 -2.17 1.73
C TYR A 58 3.65 -1.31 1.93
N PRO A 59 4.80 -1.69 1.36
CA PRO A 59 6.05 -0.94 1.50
C PRO A 59 6.05 0.38 0.70
N TYR A 60 4.97 0.68 -0.01
CA TYR A 60 4.75 1.90 -0.79
C TYR A 60 3.49 2.63 -0.30
N VAL A 61 3.39 3.93 -0.61
CA VAL A 61 2.20 4.71 -0.29
C VAL A 61 1.02 4.16 -1.09
N TYR A 62 0.00 3.68 -0.38
CA TYR A 62 -1.18 3.04 -0.96
C TYR A 62 -2.45 3.71 -0.46
N PHE A 63 -3.38 3.97 -1.38
CA PHE A 63 -4.73 4.42 -1.08
C PHE A 63 -5.73 3.56 -1.87
N LYS A 64 -6.67 2.93 -1.17
CA LYS A 64 -7.81 2.27 -1.82
C LYS A 64 -8.86 3.33 -2.16
N LEU A 65 -9.19 3.45 -3.44
CA LEU A 65 -10.32 4.25 -3.90
C LEU A 65 -11.54 3.33 -4.02
N ASP A 66 -12.57 3.63 -3.25
CA ASP A 66 -13.87 2.96 -3.35
C ASP A 66 -14.77 3.74 -4.32
N LEU A 67 -15.22 3.06 -5.37
CA LEU A 67 -16.03 3.65 -6.43
C LEU A 67 -17.45 3.07 -6.44
N ASP A 68 -17.82 2.26 -5.45
CA ASP A 68 -19.11 1.54 -5.43
C ASP A 68 -20.32 2.49 -5.49
N TYR A 69 -20.16 3.74 -5.04
CA TYR A 69 -21.20 4.78 -5.07
C TYR A 69 -21.17 5.66 -6.33
N ILE A 70 -20.18 5.49 -7.20
CA ILE A 70 -19.99 6.25 -8.43
C ILE A 70 -20.36 5.35 -9.61
N ASP A 71 -21.59 4.84 -9.60
CA ASP A 71 -22.13 4.14 -10.76
C ASP A 71 -22.61 5.17 -11.80
N MET A 72 -21.71 5.53 -12.72
CA MET A 72 -22.02 6.42 -13.86
C MET A 72 -22.69 5.67 -15.02
N ASN A 73 -23.01 4.39 -14.86
CA ASN A 73 -23.63 3.53 -15.88
C ASN A 73 -25.07 3.11 -15.50
N LYS A 74 -25.83 3.99 -14.83
CA LYS A 74 -27.30 3.92 -14.95
C LYS A 74 -27.67 4.16 -16.41
N LYS A 75 -27.94 3.07 -17.14
CA LYS A 75 -28.62 3.08 -18.43
C LYS A 75 -30.02 3.68 -18.33
#